data_AF-A0A8C0J2Q3-F1
#
_entry.id   AF-A0A8C0J2Q3-F1
#
_cell.length_a   1.000
_cell.length_b   1.000
_cell.length_c   1.000
_cell.angle_alpha   90.00
_cell.angle_beta   90.00
_cell.angle_gamma   90.00
#
_symmetry.space_group_name_H-M   'P 1'
#
loop_
_entity.id
_entity.type
_entity.pdbx_description
1 polymer ?
#
loop_
_entity_poly.entity_id
_entity_poly.type
_entity_poly.pdbx_seq_one_letter_code
_entity_poly.pdbx_strand_id
1 'polypeptide(L)'
;MPTHACCLSPDLIRNEVEYLKMNFNWRMKEVLVSSMLSAYYVAFVPVWFVKNTQYYDKRWSCELFLLVSISTSVILMQHLLPARYCDLLHKAAAHLGCWQKVDPALCSNVLQHQWTEECMWPQGVLVKHSKNVYKAVGHYNVAVPSDVSHFRFHFFFSKPLRILNILILLEGAVIFYQLYSLISSEKWHQTISLALILFSNYYAFFKLLRDRLVLGKAYAYSASRDSEQKFN
;
A
#
# COMPACT_ATOMS: atom_id res chain seq x y z
N MET A 1 -6.39 -14.96 11.06
CA MET A 1 -6.51 -13.90 10.04
C MET A 1 -7.97 -13.85 9.60
N PRO A 2 -8.58 -12.68 9.40
CA PRO A 2 -9.94 -12.62 8.88
C PRO A 2 -9.99 -13.23 7.48
N THR A 3 -10.92 -14.14 7.28
CA THR A 3 -11.21 -14.76 5.98
C THR A 3 -12.21 -13.89 5.24
N HIS A 4 -11.89 -13.51 4.00
CA HIS A 4 -12.84 -12.82 3.13
C HIS A 4 -14.09 -13.68 2.95
N ALA A 5 -15.25 -13.16 3.35
CA ALA A 5 -16.52 -13.77 3.01
C ALA A 5 -17.05 -13.04 1.77
N CYS A 6 -17.19 -13.73 0.64
CA CYS A 6 -17.95 -13.19 -0.50
C CYS A 6 -19.44 -13.11 -0.11
N CYS A 7 -19.79 -12.15 0.74
CA CYS A 7 -21.16 -11.88 1.14
C CYS A 7 -21.81 -10.97 0.10
N LEU A 8 -23.07 -11.27 -0.23
CA LEU A 8 -23.87 -10.46 -1.16
C LEU A 8 -24.61 -9.31 -0.46
N SER A 9 -24.46 -9.14 0.87
CA SER A 9 -25.11 -8.05 1.59
C SER A 9 -24.23 -6.78 1.60
N PRO A 10 -24.77 -5.64 1.14
CA PRO A 10 -24.07 -4.36 1.10
C PRO A 10 -23.45 -3.95 2.44
N ASP A 11 -24.17 -4.14 3.54
CA ASP A 11 -23.74 -3.69 4.86
C ASP A 11 -22.58 -4.51 5.42
N LEU A 12 -22.55 -5.82 5.16
CA LEU A 12 -21.41 -6.66 5.56
C LEU A 12 -20.14 -6.27 4.80
N ILE A 13 -20.25 -5.97 3.49
CA ILE A 13 -19.10 -5.52 2.68
C ILE A 13 -18.56 -4.19 3.23
N ARG A 14 -19.43 -3.22 3.55
CA ARG A 14 -19.01 -1.93 4.12
C ARG A 14 -18.33 -2.12 5.47
N ASN A 15 -18.91 -2.92 6.36
CA ASN A 15 -18.33 -3.20 7.67
C ASN A 15 -16.98 -3.91 7.57
N GLU A 16 -16.82 -4.86 6.64
CA GLU A 16 -15.54 -5.52 6.36
C GLU A 16 -14.49 -4.50 5.89
N VAL A 17 -14.84 -3.62 4.96
CA VAL A 17 -13.93 -2.58 4.46
C VAL A 17 -13.51 -1.62 5.57
N GLU A 18 -14.43 -1.17 6.43
CA GLU A 18 -14.08 -0.30 7.56
C GLU A 18 -13.13 -0.99 8.54
N TYR A 19 -13.38 -2.27 8.86
CA TYR A 19 -12.48 -3.05 9.68
C TYR A 19 -11.09 -3.18 9.04
N LEU A 20 -11.02 -3.50 7.75
CA LEU A 20 -9.77 -3.65 7.00
C LEU A 20 -8.99 -2.33 6.90
N LYS A 21 -9.68 -1.20 6.73
CA LYS A 21 -9.09 0.15 6.79
C LYS A 21 -8.47 0.41 8.15
N MET A 22 -9.20 0.15 9.23
CA MET A 22 -8.70 0.34 10.59
C MET A 22 -7.49 -0.56 10.87
N ASN A 23 -7.55 -1.83 10.46
CA ASN A 23 -6.46 -2.78 10.62
C ASN A 23 -5.21 -2.36 9.82
N PHE A 24 -5.39 -1.93 8.58
CA PHE A 24 -4.30 -1.38 7.75
C PHE A 24 -3.65 -0.16 8.41
N ASN A 25 -4.46 0.80 8.87
CA ASN A 25 -3.95 2.00 9.53
C ASN A 25 -3.18 1.68 10.82
N TRP A 26 -3.65 0.70 11.60
CA TRP A 26 -2.93 0.23 12.78
C TRP A 26 -1.55 -0.33 12.42
N ARG A 27 -1.49 -1.22 11.42
CA ARG A 27 -0.21 -1.77 10.93
C ARG A 27 0.73 -0.69 10.41
N MET A 28 0.21 0.31 9.70
CA MET A 28 1.02 1.44 9.23
C MET A 28 1.62 2.26 10.38
N LYS A 29 0.84 2.50 11.44
CA LYS A 29 1.34 3.17 12.65
C LYS A 29 2.43 2.34 13.32
N GLU A 30 2.22 1.03 13.43
CA GLU A 30 3.19 0.10 14.00
C GLU A 30 4.50 0.09 13.20
N VAL A 31 4.44 0.05 11.87
CA VAL A 31 5.61 0.18 10.98
C VAL A 31 6.36 1.48 11.27
N LEU A 32 5.65 2.62 11.29
CA LEU A 32 6.25 3.95 11.45
C LEU A 32 6.94 4.09 12.82
N VAL A 33 6.24 3.72 13.90
CA VAL A 33 6.79 3.84 15.25
C VAL A 33 7.99 2.92 15.43
N SER A 34 7.88 1.67 14.98
CA SER A 34 8.96 0.68 15.15
C SER A 34 10.19 1.01 14.31
N SER A 35 10.02 1.54 13.09
CA SER A 35 11.15 1.96 12.25
C SER A 35 11.85 3.20 12.81
N MET A 36 11.09 4.19 13.29
CA MET A 36 11.65 5.36 13.96
C MET A 36 12.38 4.99 15.25
N LEU A 37 11.84 4.07 16.05
CA LEU A 37 12.48 3.57 17.26
C LEU A 37 13.80 2.85 16.91
N SER A 38 13.79 1.99 15.89
CA SER A 38 14.99 1.30 15.42
C SER A 38 16.07 2.28 14.96
N ALA A 39 15.69 3.28 14.16
CA ALA A 39 16.59 4.32 13.71
C ALA A 39 17.13 5.18 14.87
N TYR A 40 16.31 5.45 15.89
CA TYR A 40 16.72 6.15 17.10
C TYR A 40 17.82 5.38 17.86
N TYR A 41 17.63 4.09 18.07
CA TYR A 41 18.62 3.25 18.76
C TYR A 41 19.92 3.07 17.96
N VAL A 42 19.84 3.02 16.63
CA VAL A 42 21.04 2.85 15.79
C VAL A 42 21.80 4.16 15.58
N ALA A 43 21.10 5.28 15.36
CA ALA A 43 21.75 6.52 14.92
C ALA A 43 21.93 7.57 16.03
N PHE A 44 21.05 7.60 17.05
CA PHE A 44 21.08 8.65 18.08
C PHE A 44 21.62 8.18 19.43
N VAL A 45 21.28 6.97 19.88
CA VAL A 45 21.76 6.46 21.18
C VAL A 45 23.29 6.40 21.27
N PRO A 46 24.05 5.97 20.24
CA PRO A 46 25.51 6.00 20.30
C PRO A 46 26.09 7.40 20.53
N VAL A 47 25.41 8.45 20.05
CA VAL A 47 25.85 9.85 20.16
C VAL A 47 25.90 10.32 21.60
N TRP A 48 24.97 9.85 22.43
CA TRP A 48 24.92 10.20 23.85
C TRP A 48 26.13 9.68 24.64
N PHE A 49 26.78 8.63 24.14
CA PHE A 49 27.97 8.06 24.77
C PHE A 49 29.28 8.65 24.23
N VAL A 50 29.23 9.54 23.23
CA VAL A 50 30.41 10.21 22.69
C VAL A 50 30.87 11.29 23.67
N LYS A 51 32.16 11.26 24.04
CA LYS A 51 32.75 12.29 24.89
C LYS A 51 32.77 13.64 24.16
N ASN A 52 32.51 14.74 24.89
CA ASN A 52 32.52 16.11 24.35
C ASN A 52 33.84 16.54 23.67
N THR A 53 34.93 15.78 23.85
CA THR A 53 36.23 16.03 23.22
C THR A 53 36.37 15.44 21.81
N GLN A 54 35.41 14.63 21.35
CA GLN A 54 35.43 14.04 20.00
C GLN A 54 34.47 14.76 19.04
N TYR A 55 34.93 14.98 17.81
CA TYR A 55 34.11 15.57 16.75
C TYR A 55 33.06 14.57 16.25
N TYR A 56 31.79 14.94 16.37
CA TYR A 56 30.67 14.14 15.88
C TYR A 56 30.12 14.67 14.56
N ASP A 57 30.06 13.81 13.54
CA ASP A 57 29.52 14.15 12.23
C ASP A 57 27.98 14.05 12.23
N LYS A 58 27.34 15.20 12.45
CA LYS A 58 25.88 15.32 12.47
C LYS A 58 25.23 14.97 11.12
N ARG A 59 25.93 15.18 10.00
CA ARG A 59 25.40 14.87 8.66
C ARG A 59 25.28 13.37 8.49
N TRP A 60 26.38 12.65 8.79
CA TRP A 60 26.40 11.19 8.77
C TRP A 60 25.33 10.58 9.70
N SER A 61 25.14 11.14 10.89
CA SER A 61 24.07 10.71 11.81
C SER A 61 22.68 10.79 11.20
N CYS A 62 22.40 11.89 10.49
CA CYS A 62 21.11 12.13 9.86
C CYS A 62 20.90 11.16 8.69
N GLU A 63 21.92 10.98 7.87
CA GLU A 63 21.90 10.01 6.77
C GLU A 63 21.66 8.58 7.28
N LEU A 64 22.41 8.16 8.29
CA LEU A 64 22.26 6.84 8.91
C LEU A 64 20.86 6.66 9.51
N PHE A 65 20.32 7.68 10.18
CA PHE A 65 18.96 7.65 10.72
C PHE A 65 17.92 7.46 9.61
N LEU A 66 18.00 8.22 8.53
CA LEU A 66 17.07 8.11 7.40
C LEU A 66 17.19 6.75 6.71
N LEU A 67 18.40 6.27 6.48
CA LEU A 67 18.65 4.97 5.86
C LEU A 67 18.08 3.83 6.70
N VAL A 68 18.36 3.80 8.01
CA VAL A 68 17.83 2.77 8.90
C VAL A 68 16.32 2.87 9.00
N SER A 69 15.76 4.09 9.10
CA SER A 69 14.31 4.30 9.19
C SER A 69 13.60 3.79 7.94
N ILE A 70 14.07 4.12 6.73
CA ILE A 70 13.44 3.67 5.48
C ILE A 70 13.61 2.14 5.32
N SER A 71 14.82 1.63 5.53
CA SER A 71 15.14 0.19 5.38
C SER A 71 14.29 -0.68 6.32
N THR A 72 14.24 -0.32 7.61
CA THR A 72 13.42 -1.03 8.60
C THR A 72 11.93 -0.86 8.32
N SER A 73 11.48 0.31 7.83
CA SER A 73 10.10 0.51 7.41
C SER A 73 9.72 -0.46 6.29
N VAL A 74 10.55 -0.61 5.25
CA VAL A 74 10.27 -1.54 4.14
C VAL A 74 10.25 -2.99 4.61
N ILE A 75 11.21 -3.40 5.45
CA ILE A 75 11.24 -4.76 6.02
C ILE A 75 9.98 -5.02 6.85
N LEU A 76 9.62 -4.12 7.76
CA LEU A 76 8.42 -4.25 8.59
C LEU A 76 7.14 -4.24 7.75
N MET A 77 7.10 -3.41 6.70
CA MET A 77 5.98 -3.38 5.75
C MET A 77 5.79 -4.75 5.08
N GLN A 78 6.87 -5.45 4.70
CA GLN A 78 6.78 -6.81 4.16
C GLN A 78 6.28 -7.84 5.18
N HIS A 79 6.65 -7.69 6.45
CA HIS A 79 6.21 -8.60 7.51
C HIS A 79 4.75 -8.37 7.90
N LEU A 80 4.36 -7.11 8.05
CA LEU A 80 3.02 -6.71 8.47
C LEU A 80 2.03 -6.70 7.31
N LEU A 81 2.45 -6.60 6.05
CA LEU A 81 1.57 -6.67 4.88
C LEU A 81 1.99 -7.83 3.97
N PRO A 82 1.77 -9.08 4.41
CA PRO A 82 2.07 -10.24 3.57
C PRO A 82 1.18 -10.23 2.33
N ALA A 83 1.64 -10.84 1.24
CA ALA A 83 0.93 -10.82 -0.04
C ALA A 83 -0.53 -11.32 0.02
N ARG A 84 -0.83 -12.27 0.92
CA ARG A 84 -2.20 -12.74 1.20
C ARG A 84 -3.11 -11.64 1.76
N TYR A 85 -2.56 -10.75 2.59
CA TYR A 85 -3.31 -9.62 3.14
C TYR A 85 -3.56 -8.56 2.06
N CYS A 86 -2.60 -8.33 1.15
CA CYS A 86 -2.83 -7.47 -0.01
C CYS A 86 -3.91 -8.04 -0.95
N ASP A 87 -3.98 -9.36 -1.14
CA ASP A 87 -5.05 -10.01 -1.90
C ASP A 87 -6.42 -9.84 -1.20
N LEU A 88 -6.47 -9.99 0.12
CA LEU A 88 -7.68 -9.72 0.91
C LEU A 88 -8.19 -8.28 0.70
N LEU A 89 -7.30 -7.29 0.82
CA LEU A 89 -7.65 -5.88 0.59
C LEU A 89 -8.10 -5.61 -0.84
N HIS A 90 -7.46 -6.27 -1.81
CA HIS A 90 -7.83 -6.16 -3.21
C HIS A 90 -9.23 -6.72 -3.48
N LYS A 91 -9.55 -7.90 -2.95
CA LYS A 91 -10.89 -8.50 -3.06
C LYS A 91 -11.93 -7.61 -2.42
N ALA A 92 -11.72 -7.17 -1.18
CA ALA A 92 -12.63 -6.25 -0.50
C ALA A 92 -12.83 -4.94 -1.29
N ALA A 93 -11.76 -4.38 -1.88
CA ALA A 93 -11.86 -3.21 -2.74
C ALA A 93 -12.66 -3.48 -4.03
N ALA A 94 -12.49 -4.66 -4.65
CA ALA A 94 -13.24 -5.05 -5.84
C ALA A 94 -14.74 -5.22 -5.54
N HIS A 95 -15.11 -5.76 -4.37
CA HIS A 95 -16.50 -5.89 -3.91
C HIS A 95 -17.12 -4.55 -3.50
N LEU A 96 -16.33 -3.64 -2.94
CA LEU A 96 -16.79 -2.29 -2.61
C LEU A 96 -17.14 -1.49 -3.87
N GLY A 97 -16.32 -1.62 -4.93
CA GLY A 97 -16.45 -0.85 -6.16
C GLY A 97 -16.06 0.62 -5.99
N CYS A 98 -16.26 1.42 -7.05
CA CYS A 98 -16.06 2.86 -6.98
C CYS A 98 -17.04 3.63 -7.86
N TRP A 99 -17.25 4.88 -7.45
CA TRP A 99 -18.07 5.87 -8.13
C TRP A 99 -17.19 6.83 -8.93
N GLN A 100 -17.56 7.07 -10.18
CA GLN A 100 -17.03 8.15 -11.00
C GLN A 100 -18.04 9.29 -11.01
N LYS A 101 -17.63 10.49 -10.59
CA LYS A 101 -18.49 11.68 -10.70
C LYS A 101 -18.67 12.03 -12.18
N VAL A 102 -19.91 12.22 -12.61
CA VAL A 102 -20.26 12.60 -13.98
C VAL A 102 -21.05 13.90 -13.94
N ASP A 103 -20.83 14.76 -14.94
CA ASP A 103 -21.55 16.02 -15.05
C ASP A 103 -23.05 15.76 -15.32
N PRO A 104 -23.96 16.32 -14.49
CA PRO A 104 -25.39 16.07 -14.60
C PRO A 104 -25.98 16.45 -15.97
N ALA A 105 -25.38 17.46 -16.62
CA ALA A 105 -25.82 17.96 -17.93
C ALA A 105 -25.63 16.95 -19.06
N LEU A 106 -24.64 16.04 -18.95
CA LEU A 106 -24.40 14.99 -19.94
C LEU A 106 -25.30 13.77 -19.76
N CYS A 107 -26.04 13.68 -18.65
CA CYS A 107 -26.77 12.48 -18.23
C CYS A 107 -28.28 12.71 -18.04
N SER A 108 -28.83 13.81 -18.55
CA SER A 108 -30.26 14.14 -18.43
C SER A 108 -31.19 13.12 -19.11
N ASN A 109 -30.71 12.47 -20.17
CA ASN A 109 -31.48 11.53 -21.00
C ASN A 109 -31.39 10.06 -20.53
N VAL A 110 -30.61 9.77 -19.49
CA VAL A 110 -30.38 8.40 -18.98
C VAL A 110 -31.11 8.23 -17.64
N LEU A 111 -31.70 7.06 -17.40
CA LEU A 111 -32.46 6.77 -16.19
C LEU A 111 -31.58 6.92 -14.94
N GLN A 112 -31.82 7.97 -14.16
CA GLN A 112 -31.08 8.28 -12.94
C GLN A 112 -31.79 7.65 -11.75
N HIS A 113 -31.16 6.65 -11.14
CA HIS A 113 -31.70 6.05 -9.93
C HIS A 113 -31.33 6.90 -8.71
N GLN A 114 -32.20 6.95 -7.70
CA GLN A 114 -31.85 7.52 -6.40
C GLN A 114 -30.94 6.53 -5.67
N TRP A 115 -29.83 7.00 -5.08
CA TRP A 115 -28.96 6.11 -4.32
C TRP A 115 -29.67 5.56 -3.08
N THR A 116 -29.44 4.28 -2.80
CA THR A 116 -29.96 3.58 -1.63
C THR A 116 -28.89 2.67 -1.05
N GLU A 117 -28.79 2.61 0.27
CA GLU A 117 -27.76 1.86 1.01
C GLU A 117 -27.91 0.34 0.84
N GLU A 118 -29.13 -0.15 0.70
CA GLU A 118 -29.46 -1.58 0.64
C GLU A 118 -29.25 -2.21 -0.75
N CYS A 119 -28.98 -1.39 -1.77
CA CYS A 119 -28.86 -1.84 -3.15
C CYS A 119 -27.40 -1.96 -3.61
N MET A 120 -27.09 -3.08 -4.29
CA MET A 120 -25.85 -3.23 -5.06
C MET A 120 -26.05 -2.67 -6.47
N TRP A 121 -25.23 -1.71 -6.86
CA TRP A 121 -25.36 -1.05 -8.16
C TRP A 121 -24.48 -1.74 -9.21
N PRO A 122 -25.04 -2.27 -10.31
CA PRO A 122 -24.25 -2.93 -11.33
C PRO A 122 -23.45 -1.92 -12.16
N GLN A 123 -22.42 -2.43 -12.84
CA GLN A 123 -21.52 -1.63 -13.65
C GLN A 123 -22.26 -0.71 -14.64
N GLY A 124 -21.88 0.56 -14.68
CA GLY A 124 -22.39 1.54 -15.64
C GLY A 124 -23.65 2.28 -15.21
N VAL A 125 -24.31 1.88 -14.12
CA VAL A 125 -25.53 2.56 -13.64
C VAL A 125 -25.20 3.95 -13.09
N LEU A 126 -26.08 4.90 -13.42
CA LEU A 126 -26.03 6.27 -12.95
C LEU A 126 -26.94 6.45 -11.74
N VAL A 127 -26.37 6.99 -10.68
CA VAL A 127 -27.05 7.19 -9.42
C VAL A 127 -26.89 8.65 -8.97
N LYS A 128 -27.99 9.24 -8.50
CA LYS A 128 -28.00 10.59 -7.95
C LYS A 128 -27.80 10.54 -6.44
N HIS A 129 -26.79 11.29 -5.95
CA HIS A 129 -26.52 11.46 -4.54
C HIS A 129 -25.98 12.86 -4.26
N SER A 130 -26.50 13.55 -3.23
CA SER A 130 -26.06 14.88 -2.80
C SER A 130 -25.86 15.90 -3.95
N LYS A 131 -26.89 16.05 -4.80
CA LYS A 131 -26.94 16.95 -5.98
C LYS A 131 -25.97 16.63 -7.13
N ASN A 132 -25.16 15.57 -7.00
CA ASN A 132 -24.24 15.10 -8.04
C ASN A 132 -24.73 13.77 -8.64
N VAL A 133 -24.27 13.46 -9.85
CA VAL A 133 -24.51 12.17 -10.51
C VAL A 133 -23.22 11.36 -10.49
N TYR A 134 -23.34 10.09 -10.14
CA TYR A 134 -22.22 9.16 -10.04
C TYR A 134 -22.48 7.93 -10.90
N LYS A 135 -21.45 7.48 -11.63
CA LYS A 135 -21.46 6.26 -12.43
C LYS A 135 -20.75 5.13 -11.68
N ALA A 136 -21.37 3.97 -11.61
CA ALA A 136 -20.73 2.76 -11.07
C ALA A 136 -19.65 2.23 -12.03
N VAL A 137 -18.40 2.11 -11.56
CA VAL A 137 -17.26 1.65 -12.37
C VAL A 137 -16.93 0.17 -12.15
N GLY A 138 -17.12 -0.32 -10.91
CA GLY A 138 -16.91 -1.72 -10.55
C GLY A 138 -17.99 -2.66 -11.09
N HIS A 139 -17.74 -3.97 -11.04
CA HIS A 139 -18.72 -5.00 -11.41
C HIS A 139 -20.00 -4.88 -10.59
N TYR A 140 -19.84 -4.71 -9.29
CA TYR A 140 -20.87 -4.30 -8.34
C TYR A 140 -20.31 -3.17 -7.50
N ASN A 141 -21.15 -2.18 -7.21
CA ASN A 141 -20.75 -1.01 -6.45
C ASN A 141 -21.64 -0.86 -5.22
N VAL A 142 -20.98 -0.91 -4.07
CA VAL A 142 -21.57 -0.87 -2.72
C VAL A 142 -21.07 0.36 -1.95
N ALA A 143 -19.99 0.99 -2.43
CA ALA A 143 -19.42 2.21 -1.85
C ALA A 143 -20.46 3.30 -1.63
N VAL A 144 -20.24 4.16 -0.63
CA VAL A 144 -21.08 5.35 -0.44
C VAL A 144 -20.62 6.44 -1.41
N PRO A 145 -21.48 6.93 -2.33
CA PRO A 145 -21.11 7.98 -3.27
C PRO A 145 -20.80 9.26 -2.51
N SER A 146 -19.69 9.93 -2.88
CA SER A 146 -19.10 11.10 -2.20
C SER A 146 -18.17 10.81 -1.01
N ASP A 147 -18.02 9.56 -0.55
CA ASP A 147 -17.02 9.26 0.49
C ASP A 147 -15.60 9.16 -0.11
N VAL A 148 -14.75 10.11 0.29
CA VAL A 148 -13.32 10.17 -0.10
C VAL A 148 -12.55 8.97 0.45
N SER A 149 -12.97 8.43 1.59
CA SER A 149 -12.30 7.30 2.25
C SER A 149 -12.43 6.01 1.43
N HIS A 150 -13.63 5.72 0.92
CA HIS A 150 -13.92 4.58 0.05
C HIS A 150 -13.22 4.74 -1.30
N PHE A 151 -13.18 5.95 -1.84
CA PHE A 151 -12.45 6.23 -3.08
C PHE A 151 -10.94 5.98 -2.93
N ARG A 152 -10.31 6.48 -1.84
CA ARG A 152 -8.87 6.27 -1.59
C ARG A 152 -8.55 4.79 -1.37
N PHE A 153 -9.38 4.08 -0.62
CA PHE A 153 -9.24 2.64 -0.40
C PHE A 153 -9.30 1.89 -1.72
N HIS A 154 -10.36 2.12 -2.51
CA HIS A 154 -10.49 1.52 -3.83
C HIS A 154 -9.28 1.87 -4.70
N PHE A 155 -8.88 3.14 -4.80
CA PHE A 155 -7.75 3.54 -5.63
C PHE A 155 -6.46 2.80 -5.26
N PHE A 156 -6.12 2.73 -3.97
CA PHE A 156 -4.87 2.13 -3.51
C PHE A 156 -4.86 0.61 -3.67
N PHE A 157 -6.00 -0.06 -3.41
CA PHE A 157 -6.11 -1.52 -3.40
C PHE A 157 -6.73 -2.12 -4.69
N SER A 158 -7.15 -1.29 -5.66
CA SER A 158 -7.63 -1.76 -6.98
C SER A 158 -6.61 -2.62 -7.70
N LYS A 159 -5.32 -2.36 -7.49
CA LYS A 159 -4.22 -3.11 -8.08
C LYS A 159 -3.31 -3.61 -6.94
N PRO A 160 -3.34 -4.90 -6.60
CA PRO A 160 -2.60 -5.44 -5.45
C PRO A 160 -1.08 -5.27 -5.62
N LEU A 161 -0.61 -5.23 -6.88
CA LEU A 161 0.80 -4.99 -7.22
C LEU A 161 1.27 -3.55 -6.97
N ARG A 162 0.38 -2.58 -6.76
CA ARG A 162 0.77 -1.16 -6.65
C ARG A 162 1.64 -0.90 -5.43
N ILE A 163 1.22 -1.39 -4.27
CA ILE A 163 1.96 -1.25 -3.01
C ILE A 163 3.33 -1.88 -3.14
N LEU A 164 3.36 -3.09 -3.71
CA LEU A 164 4.58 -3.85 -3.89
C LEU A 164 5.55 -3.14 -4.85
N ASN A 165 5.06 -2.57 -5.95
CA ASN A 165 5.88 -1.79 -6.88
C ASN A 165 6.45 -0.53 -6.21
N ILE A 166 5.67 0.16 -5.37
CA ILE A 166 6.15 1.33 -4.60
C ILE A 166 7.27 0.91 -3.65
N LEU A 167 7.11 -0.21 -2.93
CA LEU A 167 8.14 -0.71 -2.03
C LEU A 167 9.41 -1.16 -2.76
N ILE A 168 9.28 -1.82 -3.91
CA ILE A 168 10.42 -2.21 -4.76
C ILE A 168 11.18 -0.97 -5.25
N LEU A 169 10.46 0.06 -5.70
CA LEU A 169 11.09 1.29 -6.18
C LEU A 169 11.80 2.04 -5.05
N LEU A 170 11.16 2.13 -3.88
CA LEU A 170 11.75 2.75 -2.69
C LEU A 170 13.01 2.00 -2.24
N GLU A 171 12.93 0.68 -2.12
CA GLU A 171 14.05 -0.16 -1.69
C GLU A 171 15.21 -0.13 -2.70
N GLY A 172 14.89 -0.19 -4.00
CA GLY A 172 15.87 -0.06 -5.06
C GLY A 172 16.60 1.29 -4.99
N ALA A 173 15.87 2.39 -4.79
CA ALA A 173 16.47 3.72 -4.63
C ALA A 173 17.40 3.80 -3.41
N VAL A 174 17.00 3.20 -2.28
CA VAL A 174 17.84 3.13 -1.07
C VAL A 174 19.13 2.34 -1.33
N ILE A 175 19.03 1.16 -1.97
CA ILE A 175 20.20 0.34 -2.32
C ILE A 175 21.15 1.10 -3.24
N PHE A 176 20.63 1.77 -4.27
CA PHE A 176 21.47 2.59 -5.16
C PHE A 176 22.20 3.70 -4.41
N TYR A 177 21.50 4.41 -3.53
CA TYR A 177 22.12 5.46 -2.72
C TYR A 177 23.15 4.89 -1.74
N GLN A 178 22.89 3.74 -1.12
CA GLN A 178 23.84 3.07 -0.22
C GLN A 178 25.10 2.62 -0.96
N LEU A 179 24.97 2.09 -2.18
CA LEU A 179 26.11 1.73 -3.02
C LEU A 179 26.95 2.96 -3.40
N TYR A 180 26.28 4.05 -3.79
CA TYR A 180 26.95 5.31 -4.08
C TYR A 180 27.72 5.83 -2.84
N SER A 181 27.05 5.89 -1.68
CA SER A 181 27.64 6.32 -0.42
C SER A 181 28.82 5.42 0.00
N LEU A 182 28.73 4.11 -0.24
CA LEU A 182 29.79 3.16 0.07
C LEU A 182 31.06 3.41 -0.77
N ILE A 183 30.91 3.73 -2.06
CA ILE A 183 32.05 4.04 -2.95
C ILE A 183 32.69 5.38 -2.57
N SER A 184 31.89 6.37 -2.15
CA SER A 184 32.39 7.69 -1.75
C SER A 184 32.94 7.74 -0.32
N SER A 185 32.73 6.70 0.50
CA SER A 185 33.11 6.74 1.91
C SER A 185 34.56 6.31 2.14
N GLU A 186 35.35 7.23 2.69
CA GLU A 186 36.74 6.99 3.07
C GLU A 186 36.88 6.45 4.52
N LYS A 187 35.82 6.57 5.34
CA LYS A 187 35.86 6.24 6.77
C LYS A 187 35.38 4.80 7.02
N TRP A 188 36.25 3.95 7.57
CA TRP A 188 35.97 2.54 7.85
C TRP A 188 34.67 2.26 8.61
N HIS A 189 34.33 3.09 9.61
CA HIS A 189 33.10 2.90 10.39
C HIS A 189 31.83 3.15 9.57
N GLN A 190 31.87 4.04 8.58
CA GLN A 190 30.74 4.29 7.69
C GLN A 190 30.59 3.13 6.71
N THR A 191 31.71 2.63 6.17
CA THR A 191 31.77 1.46 5.29
C THR A 191 31.13 0.24 5.94
N ILE A 192 31.48 -0.08 7.20
CA ILE A 192 30.92 -1.24 7.92
C ILE A 192 29.41 -1.08 8.13
N SER A 193 28.96 0.09 8.61
CA SER A 193 27.53 0.34 8.85
C SER A 193 26.71 0.26 7.57
N LEU A 194 27.19 0.84 6.47
CA LEU A 194 26.53 0.76 5.17
C LEU A 194 26.48 -0.69 4.67
N ALA A 195 27.57 -1.45 4.78
CA ALA A 195 27.63 -2.84 4.34
C ALA A 195 26.61 -3.72 5.09
N LEU A 196 26.47 -3.54 6.40
CA LEU A 196 25.50 -4.29 7.21
C LEU A 196 24.05 -3.99 6.80
N ILE A 197 23.70 -2.71 6.63
CA ILE A 197 22.34 -2.32 6.21
C ILE A 197 22.08 -2.81 4.78
N LEU A 198 23.04 -2.62 3.88
CA LEU A 198 22.95 -3.06 2.49
C LEU A 198 22.70 -4.57 2.36
N PHE A 199 23.34 -5.39 3.20
CA PHE A 199 23.10 -6.84 3.24
C PHE A 199 21.62 -7.16 3.55
N SER A 200 21.05 -6.52 4.58
CA SER A 200 19.64 -6.71 4.92
C SER A 200 18.68 -6.21 3.83
N ASN A 201 19.02 -5.09 3.19
CA ASN A 201 18.22 -4.49 2.13
C ASN A 201 18.21 -5.33 0.86
N TYR A 202 19.33 -5.97 0.51
CA TYR A 202 19.35 -6.91 -0.61
C TYR A 202 18.41 -8.09 -0.42
N TYR A 203 18.37 -8.65 0.80
CA TYR A 203 17.44 -9.72 1.12
C TYR A 203 15.99 -9.24 1.05
N ALA A 204 15.70 -8.06 1.60
CA ALA A 204 14.39 -7.43 1.54
C ALA A 204 13.93 -7.19 0.08
N PHE A 205 14.82 -6.68 -0.76
CA PHE A 205 14.57 -6.43 -2.18
C PHE A 205 14.31 -7.73 -2.95
N PHE A 206 15.12 -8.76 -2.72
CA PHE A 206 14.91 -10.08 -3.32
C PHE A 206 13.53 -10.65 -2.95
N LYS A 207 13.14 -10.55 -1.68
CA LYS A 207 11.85 -11.03 -1.20
C LYS A 207 10.68 -10.28 -1.84
N LEU A 208 10.76 -8.95 -1.97
CA LEU A 208 9.78 -8.14 -2.68
C LEU A 208 9.64 -8.54 -4.15
N LEU A 209 10.77 -8.71 -4.85
CA LEU A 209 10.81 -9.15 -6.25
C LEU A 209 10.16 -10.52 -6.42
N ARG A 210 10.49 -11.48 -5.55
CA ARG A 210 9.90 -12.81 -5.55
C ARG A 210 8.39 -12.72 -5.38
N ASP A 211 7.92 -11.99 -4.38
CA ASP A 211 6.48 -11.85 -4.12
C ASP A 211 5.77 -11.16 -5.30
N ARG A 212 6.44 -10.21 -5.98
CA ARG A 212 5.91 -9.52 -7.17
C ARG A 212 5.78 -10.45 -8.35
N LEU A 213 6.75 -11.31 -8.58
CA LEU A 213 6.70 -12.31 -9.66
C LEU A 213 5.61 -13.35 -9.40
N VAL A 214 5.49 -13.83 -8.15
CA VAL A 214 4.49 -14.82 -7.76
C VAL A 214 3.07 -14.24 -7.89
N LEU A 215 2.80 -13.07 -7.30
CA LEU A 215 1.50 -12.41 -7.44
C LEU A 215 1.21 -12.03 -8.90
N GLY A 216 2.21 -11.51 -9.62
CA GLY A 216 2.06 -11.14 -11.03
C GLY A 216 1.61 -12.32 -11.88
N LYS A 217 2.23 -13.50 -11.70
CA LYS A 217 1.82 -14.73 -12.37
C LYS A 217 0.41 -15.19 -11.96
N ALA A 218 0.09 -15.12 -10.66
CA ALA A 218 -1.23 -15.51 -10.17
C ALA A 218 -2.35 -14.66 -10.78
N TYR A 219 -2.20 -13.33 -10.83
CA TYR A 219 -3.21 -12.45 -11.42
C TYR A 219 -3.24 -12.52 -12.95
N ALA A 220 -2.11 -12.73 -13.62
CA ALA A 220 -2.09 -12.95 -15.07
C ALA A 220 -2.88 -14.22 -15.45
N TYR A 221 -2.73 -15.30 -14.67
CA TYR A 221 -3.47 -16.55 -14.85
C TYR A 221 -4.98 -16.39 -14.60
N SER A 222 -5.38 -15.67 -13.55
CA SER A 222 -6.79 -15.36 -13.30
C SER A 222 -7.41 -14.55 -14.44
N ALA A 223 -6.68 -13.55 -14.94
CA ALA A 223 -7.15 -12.70 -16.04
C ALA A 223 -7.35 -13.48 -17.36
N SER A 224 -6.45 -14.42 -17.69
CA SER A 224 -6.63 -15.28 -18.87
C SER A 224 -7.86 -16.17 -18.74
N ARG A 225 -8.11 -16.73 -17.56
CA ARG A 225 -9.27 -17.58 -17.30
C ARG A 225 -10.60 -16.82 -17.42
N ASP A 226 -10.67 -15.60 -16.89
CA ASP A 226 -11.85 -14.74 -17.03
C ASP A 226 -12.11 -14.35 -18.48
N SER A 227 -11.06 -14.21 -19.31
CA SER A 227 -11.22 -13.94 -20.73
C SER A 227 -11.78 -15.14 -21.49
N GLU A 228 -11.26 -16.35 -21.26
CA GLU A 228 -11.79 -17.58 -21.88
C GLU A 228 -13.26 -17.82 -21.52
N GLN A 229 -13.65 -17.51 -20.27
CA GLN A 229 -15.02 -17.70 -19.80
C GLN A 229 -16.01 -16.67 -20.37
N LYS A 230 -15.54 -15.55 -20.95
CA LYS A 230 -16.40 -14.58 -21.67
C LYS A 230 -16.59 -14.92 -23.15
N PHE A 231 -15.76 -15.80 -23.71
CA PHE A 231 -15.84 -16.23 -25.10
C PHE A 231 -16.63 -17.52 -25.32
N ASN A 232 -16.98 -18.22 -24.24
CA ASN A 232 -17.91 -19.36 -24.23
C ASN A 232 -19.28 -18.94 -23.69
#